data_AF-A0A661NU82-F1
#
_entry.id   AF-A0A661NU82-F1
#
_cell.length_a   1.000
_cell.length_b   1.000
_cell.length_c   1.000
_cell.angle_alpha   90.00
_cell.angle_beta   90.00
_cell.angle_gamma   90.00
#
_symmetry.space_group_name_H-M   'P 1'
#
loop_
_entity.id
_entity.type
_entity.pdbx_description
1 polymer ?
#
loop_
_entity_poly.entity_id
_entity_poly.type
_entity_poly.pdbx_seq_one_letter_code
_entity_poly.pdbx_strand_id
1 'polypeptide(L)'
;MTAESNEFVKRVAGWLQVLDHIDYYQLLQVDPRASLGQIREAYHRQSKLFHPDRYFHLADDKLKKAIYRISKRVTEAYVTLRDPRKRQFYDKQLVESERRLLRYTEQSEQQDKEEKKQQKAKTEKGRQLYQQGMQEMKRKNFVAAERTFKMAMAYEPDNELFKQLAEEAGRNIKTDYRIK
;
A
#
# COMPACT_ATOMS: atom_id res chain seq x y z
N MET A 1 21.34 32.67 -0.85
CA MET A 1 20.23 31.96 -0.18
C MET A 1 19.60 32.93 0.81
N THR A 2 18.31 33.25 0.66
CA THR A 2 17.59 34.20 1.53
C THR A 2 17.30 33.58 2.90
N ALA A 3 17.08 34.39 3.94
CA ALA A 3 16.73 33.91 5.28
C ALA A 3 15.49 33.00 5.26
N GLU A 4 14.50 33.33 4.43
CA GLU A 4 13.30 32.50 4.20
C GLU A 4 13.60 31.10 3.64
N SER A 5 14.62 31.00 2.78
CA SER A 5 15.06 29.70 2.24
C SER A 5 15.71 28.84 3.33
N ASN A 6 16.44 29.45 4.26
CA ASN A 6 17.11 28.72 5.34
C ASN A 6 16.12 28.24 6.43
N GLU A 7 15.11 29.03 6.74
CA GLU A 7 14.03 28.65 7.66
C GLU A 7 13.19 27.51 7.08
N PHE A 8 12.89 27.56 5.78
CA PHE A 8 12.17 26.48 5.10
C PHE A 8 12.92 25.16 5.13
N VAL A 9 14.23 25.17 4.86
CA VAL A 9 15.06 23.95 4.94
C VAL A 9 15.05 23.35 6.35
N LYS A 10 15.19 24.19 7.39
CA LYS A 10 15.07 23.73 8.78
C LYS A 10 13.70 23.12 9.07
N ARG A 11 12.62 23.72 8.56
CA ARG A 11 11.26 23.20 8.70
C ARG A 11 11.13 21.83 8.04
N VAL A 12 11.63 21.66 6.81
CA VAL A 12 11.61 20.36 6.11
C VAL A 12 12.40 19.31 6.89
N ALA A 13 13.58 19.66 7.41
CA ALA A 13 14.40 18.77 8.22
C ALA A 13 13.68 18.33 9.51
N GLY A 14 13.02 19.27 10.21
CA GLY A 14 12.24 18.97 11.40
C GLY A 14 11.09 18.01 11.12
N TRP A 15 10.35 18.21 10.02
CA TRP A 15 9.30 17.28 9.60
C TRP A 15 9.85 15.89 9.28
N LEU A 16 10.98 15.78 8.60
CA LEU A 16 11.60 14.49 8.30
C LEU A 16 11.98 13.69 9.55
N GLN A 17 12.41 14.35 10.62
CA GLN A 17 12.78 13.67 11.87
C GLN A 17 11.58 13.03 12.56
N VAL A 18 10.42 13.67 12.48
CA VAL A 18 9.21 13.21 13.19
C VAL A 18 8.26 12.43 12.30
N LEU A 19 8.46 12.45 10.97
CA LEU A 19 7.49 11.94 10.00
C LEU A 19 7.07 10.50 10.28
N ASP A 20 8.00 9.63 10.69
CA ASP A 20 7.72 8.22 10.93
C ASP A 20 7.19 7.94 12.35
N HIS A 21 7.02 8.97 13.20
CA HIS A 21 6.63 8.86 14.61
C HIS A 21 5.35 9.63 14.97
N ILE A 22 4.71 10.25 13.98
CA ILE A 22 3.48 11.01 14.15
C ILE A 22 2.32 10.36 13.42
N ASP A 23 1.10 10.65 13.84
CA ASP A 23 -0.12 10.16 13.20
C ASP A 23 -0.62 11.11 12.07
N TYR A 24 -1.64 10.67 11.32
CA TYR A 24 -2.20 11.45 10.21
C TYR A 24 -2.86 12.76 10.68
N TYR A 25 -3.38 12.82 11.90
CA TYR A 25 -3.98 14.03 12.47
C TYR A 25 -2.92 15.05 12.82
N GLN A 26 -1.83 14.61 13.45
CA GLN A 26 -0.65 15.42 13.75
C GLN A 26 0.03 15.94 12.47
N LEU A 27 0.14 15.10 11.44
CA LEU A 27 0.71 15.50 10.15
C LEU A 27 -0.13 16.59 9.47
N LEU A 28 -1.46 16.47 9.51
CA LEU A 28 -2.35 17.52 9.01
C LEU A 28 -2.51 18.69 9.98
N GLN A 29 -2.00 18.57 11.22
CA GLN A 29 -2.16 19.54 12.31
C GLN A 29 -3.64 19.83 12.60
N VAL A 30 -4.41 18.77 12.82
CA VAL A 30 -5.83 18.82 13.17
C VAL A 30 -6.13 17.93 14.37
N ASP A 31 -7.24 18.22 15.05
CA ASP A 31 -7.74 17.38 16.13
C ASP A 31 -8.23 16.01 15.59
N PRO A 32 -8.06 14.89 16.32
CA PRO A 32 -8.63 13.60 15.94
C PRO A 32 -10.15 13.61 15.73
N ARG A 33 -10.87 14.56 16.34
CA ARG A 33 -12.32 14.80 16.18
C ARG A 33 -12.64 15.81 15.08
N ALA A 34 -11.64 16.27 14.31
CA ALA A 34 -11.85 17.25 13.26
C ALA A 34 -12.88 16.77 12.22
N SER A 35 -13.71 17.71 11.78
CA SER A 35 -14.69 17.48 10.71
C SER A 35 -14.00 17.27 9.36
N LEU A 36 -14.72 16.72 8.39
CA LEU A 36 -14.22 16.56 7.03
C LEU A 36 -13.80 17.90 6.41
N GLY A 37 -14.53 18.98 6.71
CA GLY A 37 -14.19 20.34 6.26
C GLY A 37 -12.83 20.80 6.80
N GLN A 38 -12.60 20.62 8.11
CA GLN A 38 -11.33 20.98 8.75
C GLN A 38 -10.15 20.16 8.21
N ILE A 39 -10.36 18.86 7.96
CA ILE A 39 -9.35 17.97 7.34
C ILE A 39 -9.00 18.45 5.93
N ARG A 40 -10.01 18.84 5.14
CA ARG A 40 -9.79 19.35 3.77
C ARG A 40 -9.02 20.66 3.77
N GLU A 41 -9.38 21.60 4.64
CA GLU A 41 -8.65 22.87 4.78
C GLU A 41 -7.20 22.64 5.23
N ALA A 42 -6.98 21.75 6.18
CA ALA A 42 -5.67 21.38 6.66
C ALA A 42 -4.80 20.77 5.56
N TYR A 43 -5.37 19.86 4.77
CA TYR A 43 -4.69 19.32 3.58
C TYR A 43 -4.28 20.44 2.62
N HIS A 44 -5.19 21.36 2.26
CA HIS A 44 -4.85 22.47 1.38
C HIS A 44 -3.70 23.35 1.93
N ARG A 45 -3.69 23.62 3.25
CA ARG A 45 -2.58 24.34 3.90
C ARG A 45 -1.26 23.59 3.79
N GLN A 46 -1.23 22.30 4.14
CA GLN A 46 0.00 21.49 4.10
C GLN A 46 0.49 21.26 2.67
N SER A 47 -0.41 20.99 1.72
CA SER A 47 -0.07 20.86 0.31
C SER A 47 0.57 22.13 -0.24
N LYS A 48 0.06 23.32 0.09
CA LYS A 48 0.67 24.60 -0.36
C LYS A 48 2.10 24.79 0.17
N LEU A 49 2.41 24.22 1.33
CA LEU A 49 3.73 24.31 1.95
C LEU A 49 4.72 23.30 1.39
N PHE A 50 4.26 22.09 1.01
CA PHE A 50 5.13 20.99 0.61
C PHE A 50 4.96 20.53 -0.84
N HIS A 51 4.19 21.23 -1.67
CA HIS A 51 3.98 20.84 -3.07
C HIS A 51 5.31 20.81 -3.84
N PRO A 52 5.68 19.70 -4.51
CA PRO A 52 6.96 19.57 -5.20
C PRO A 52 7.15 20.62 -6.30
N ASP A 53 6.08 20.99 -7.03
CA ASP A 53 6.15 21.99 -8.11
C ASP A 53 6.68 23.34 -7.64
N ARG A 54 6.38 23.73 -6.39
CA ARG A 54 6.87 25.00 -5.83
C ARG A 54 8.40 25.01 -5.70
N TYR A 55 9.04 23.86 -5.69
CA TYR A 55 10.46 23.68 -5.41
C TYR A 55 11.22 22.97 -6.55
N PHE A 56 10.57 22.82 -7.71
CA PHE A 56 11.16 22.15 -8.87
C PHE A 56 12.45 22.84 -9.36
N HIS A 57 12.52 24.16 -9.19
CA HIS A 57 13.67 25.00 -9.59
C HIS A 57 14.89 24.89 -8.64
N LEU A 58 14.78 24.23 -7.49
CA LEU A 58 15.91 24.08 -6.57
C LEU A 58 16.99 23.14 -7.14
N ALA A 59 18.26 23.44 -6.92
CA ALA A 59 19.36 22.56 -7.36
C ALA A 59 19.60 21.38 -6.39
N ASP A 60 19.08 21.44 -5.17
CA ASP A 60 19.33 20.42 -4.14
C ASP A 60 18.37 19.22 -4.26
N ASP A 61 18.90 18.13 -4.80
CA ASP A 61 18.18 16.86 -4.96
C ASP A 61 17.79 16.21 -3.62
N LYS A 62 18.58 16.37 -2.55
CA LYS A 62 18.24 15.79 -1.24
C LYS A 62 17.02 16.50 -0.67
N LEU A 63 17.00 17.82 -0.77
CA LEU A 63 15.88 18.64 -0.33
C LEU A 63 14.62 18.35 -1.16
N LYS A 64 14.75 18.20 -2.48
CA LYS A 64 13.62 17.79 -3.35
C LYS A 64 13.03 16.45 -2.93
N LYS A 65 13.87 15.43 -2.69
CA LYS A 65 13.43 14.11 -2.22
C LYS A 65 12.73 14.20 -0.85
N ALA A 66 13.26 15.03 0.06
CA ALA A 66 12.64 15.28 1.36
C ALA A 66 11.22 15.87 1.24
N ILE A 67 11.08 16.92 0.42
CA ILE A 67 9.79 17.59 0.17
C ILE A 67 8.80 16.61 -0.45
N TYR A 68 9.24 15.84 -1.45
CA TYR A 68 8.40 14.82 -2.08
C TYR A 68 7.89 13.79 -1.07
N ARG A 69 8.78 13.30 -0.18
CA ARG A 69 8.41 12.35 0.88
C ARG A 69 7.35 12.92 1.81
N ILE A 70 7.50 14.17 2.27
CA ILE A 70 6.51 14.84 3.13
C ILE A 70 5.19 15.03 2.38
N SER A 71 5.23 15.57 1.16
CA SER A 71 4.04 15.79 0.34
C SER A 71 3.24 14.51 0.13
N LYS A 72 3.93 13.39 -0.10
CA LYS A 72 3.29 12.08 -0.26
C LYS A 72 2.52 11.67 1.00
N ARG A 73 3.10 11.87 2.20
CA ARG A 73 2.42 11.56 3.47
C ARG A 73 1.24 12.47 3.74
N VAL A 74 1.34 13.75 3.40
CA VAL A 74 0.23 14.71 3.53
C VAL A 74 -0.95 14.27 2.67
N THR A 75 -0.70 13.89 1.42
CA THR A 75 -1.75 13.37 0.51
C THR A 75 -2.37 12.09 1.03
N GLU A 76 -1.55 11.17 1.53
CA GLU A 76 -2.03 9.93 2.11
C GLU A 76 -2.91 10.14 3.34
N ALA A 77 -2.46 10.98 4.29
CA ALA A 77 -3.23 11.36 5.46
C ALA A 77 -4.62 11.87 5.06
N TYR A 78 -4.65 12.77 4.07
CA TYR A 78 -5.90 13.29 3.54
C TYR A 78 -6.77 12.19 2.90
N VAL A 79 -6.22 11.32 2.06
CA VAL A 79 -6.97 10.24 1.39
C VAL A 79 -7.54 9.24 2.39
N THR A 80 -6.84 8.97 3.48
CA THR A 80 -7.31 8.10 4.56
C THR A 80 -8.39 8.78 5.40
N LEU A 81 -8.14 10.01 5.86
CA LEU A 81 -9.03 10.71 6.79
C LEU A 81 -10.29 11.27 6.14
N ARG A 82 -10.29 11.52 4.81
CA ARG A 82 -11.48 12.00 4.08
C ARG A 82 -12.54 10.92 3.85
N ASP A 83 -12.15 9.65 3.88
CA ASP A 83 -13.05 8.52 3.66
C ASP A 83 -13.49 7.98 5.03
N PRO A 84 -14.80 8.03 5.38
CA PRO A 84 -15.27 7.62 6.70
C PRO A 84 -14.89 6.18 7.07
N ARG A 85 -14.89 5.26 6.11
CA ARG A 85 -14.57 3.85 6.35
C ARG A 85 -13.07 3.68 6.61
N LYS A 86 -12.23 4.34 5.82
CA LYS A 86 -10.77 4.29 6.01
C LYS A 86 -10.35 4.99 7.30
N ARG A 87 -10.96 6.13 7.63
CA ARG A 87 -10.73 6.84 8.88
C ARG A 87 -11.09 5.97 10.08
N GLN A 88 -12.27 5.34 10.08
CA GLN A 88 -12.65 4.44 11.17
C GLN A 88 -11.68 3.27 11.32
N PHE A 89 -11.22 2.67 10.23
CA PHE A 89 -10.23 1.60 10.27
C PHE A 89 -8.89 2.11 10.82
N TYR A 90 -8.45 3.28 10.38
CA TYR A 90 -7.23 3.93 10.87
C TYR A 90 -7.31 4.24 12.38
N ASP A 91 -8.45 4.78 12.84
CA ASP A 91 -8.67 5.11 14.25
C ASP A 91 -8.60 3.86 15.14
N LYS A 92 -9.15 2.74 14.67
CA LYS A 92 -9.01 1.44 15.37
C LYS A 92 -7.55 1.01 15.47
N GLN A 93 -6.82 1.08 14.36
CA GLN A 93 -5.40 0.73 14.35
C GLN A 93 -4.57 1.62 15.29
N LEU A 94 -4.90 2.90 15.39
CA LEU A 94 -4.20 3.84 16.26
C LEU A 94 -4.40 3.53 17.76
N VAL A 95 -5.52 2.90 18.12
CA VAL A 95 -5.80 2.46 19.50
C VAL A 95 -5.14 1.10 19.79
N GLU A 96 -5.16 0.18 18.83
CA GLU A 96 -4.61 -1.17 18.98
C GLU A 96 -3.07 -1.20 18.93
N SER A 97 -2.46 -0.27 18.19
CA SER A 97 -1.01 -0.14 18.14
C SER A 97 -0.51 0.84 19.19
N GLU A 98 0.34 0.37 20.11
CA GLU A 98 1.09 1.26 21.02
C GLU A 98 1.98 2.26 20.26
N ARG A 99 2.24 2.00 18.97
CA ARG A 99 2.99 2.90 18.11
C ARG A 99 2.05 3.76 17.26
N ARG A 100 2.05 5.08 17.53
CA ARG A 100 1.57 6.12 16.62
C ARG A 100 2.42 6.14 15.34
N LEU A 101 2.14 5.24 14.40
CA LEU A 101 2.86 5.19 13.12
C LEU A 101 1.92 5.53 11.97
N LEU A 102 2.40 6.36 11.05
CA LEU A 102 1.86 6.38 9.70
C LEU A 102 1.95 4.95 9.13
N ARG A 103 0.84 4.43 8.60
CA ARG A 103 0.78 3.08 8.01
C ARG A 103 1.74 2.95 6.81
N TYR A 104 2.16 4.06 6.23
CA TYR A 104 3.26 4.15 5.30
C TYR A 104 4.60 4.23 6.06
N THR A 105 5.47 3.28 5.88
CA THR A 105 6.92 3.48 5.87
C THR A 105 7.35 3.14 4.45
N GLU A 106 8.56 3.50 4.03
CA GLU A 106 9.03 3.00 2.72
C GLU A 106 8.98 1.46 2.65
N GLN A 107 9.15 0.79 3.80
CA GLN A 107 8.98 -0.64 3.97
C GLN A 107 7.53 -1.11 3.80
N SER A 108 6.54 -0.43 4.38
CA SER A 108 5.14 -0.85 4.19
C SER A 108 4.61 -0.55 2.79
N GLU A 109 5.14 0.45 2.08
CA GLU A 109 4.86 0.63 0.64
C GLU A 109 5.44 -0.52 -0.17
N GLN A 110 6.65 -0.98 0.16
CA GLN A 110 7.24 -2.17 -0.47
C GLN A 110 6.41 -3.42 -0.15
N GLN A 111 6.00 -3.61 1.11
CA GLN A 111 5.15 -4.72 1.51
C GLN A 111 3.75 -4.66 0.86
N ASP A 112 3.03 -3.54 0.90
CA ASP A 112 1.73 -3.40 0.22
C ASP A 112 1.87 -3.59 -1.31
N LYS A 113 2.98 -3.15 -1.93
CA LYS A 113 3.26 -3.40 -3.35
C LYS A 113 3.61 -4.85 -3.61
N GLU A 114 4.36 -5.50 -2.74
CA GLU A 114 4.67 -6.93 -2.82
C GLU A 114 3.41 -7.75 -2.59
N GLU A 115 2.59 -7.44 -1.60
CA GLU A 115 1.29 -8.07 -1.35
C GLU A 115 0.31 -7.84 -2.50
N LYS A 116 0.30 -6.65 -3.14
CA LYS A 116 -0.50 -6.40 -4.34
C LYS A 116 0.07 -7.08 -5.59
N LYS A 117 1.39 -7.20 -5.73
CA LYS A 117 2.03 -8.02 -6.77
C LYS A 117 1.78 -9.52 -6.52
N GLN A 118 1.74 -9.91 -5.25
CA GLN A 118 1.38 -11.23 -4.75
C GLN A 118 -0.13 -11.36 -4.54
N GLN A 119 -0.98 -10.40 -4.95
CA GLN A 119 -2.42 -10.62 -4.97
C GLN A 119 -2.65 -11.59 -6.11
N LYS A 120 -2.58 -12.87 -5.73
CA LYS A 120 -2.57 -14.04 -6.60
C LYS A 120 -3.80 -14.12 -7.50
N ALA A 121 -4.82 -13.32 -7.22
CA ALA A 121 -6.03 -13.16 -8.01
C ALA A 121 -6.64 -11.76 -7.86
N LYS A 122 -6.97 -11.11 -8.98
CA LYS A 122 -7.58 -9.77 -9.08
C LYS A 122 -9.09 -9.78 -8.78
N THR A 123 -9.77 -10.88 -9.08
CA THR A 123 -11.21 -11.08 -8.96
C THR A 123 -11.55 -11.94 -7.74
N GLU A 124 -12.74 -11.74 -7.17
CA GLU A 124 -13.21 -12.53 -6.03
C GLU A 124 -13.34 -14.02 -6.38
N LYS A 125 -13.90 -14.34 -7.55
CA LYS A 125 -13.96 -15.72 -8.06
C LYS A 125 -12.58 -16.32 -8.30
N GLY A 126 -11.62 -15.54 -8.82
CA GLY A 126 -10.24 -15.97 -8.95
C GLY A 126 -9.59 -16.30 -7.60
N ARG A 127 -9.88 -15.51 -6.54
CA ARG A 127 -9.38 -15.79 -5.18
C ARG A 127 -9.95 -17.08 -4.61
N GLN A 128 -11.25 -17.31 -4.79
CA GLN A 128 -11.93 -18.54 -4.33
C GLN A 128 -11.36 -19.77 -5.04
N LEU A 129 -11.24 -19.72 -6.37
CA LEU A 129 -10.68 -20.82 -7.16
C LEU A 129 -9.20 -21.05 -6.85
N TYR A 130 -8.42 -19.98 -6.62
CA TYR A 130 -7.04 -20.11 -6.17
C TYR A 130 -6.95 -20.87 -4.84
N GLN A 131 -7.75 -20.47 -3.85
CA GLN A 131 -7.77 -21.14 -2.55
C GLN A 131 -8.19 -22.62 -2.67
N GLN A 132 -9.21 -22.91 -3.47
CA GLN A 132 -9.68 -24.27 -3.73
C GLN A 132 -8.60 -25.11 -4.44
N GLY A 133 -7.97 -24.58 -5.49
CA GLY A 133 -6.90 -25.27 -6.21
C GLY A 133 -5.70 -25.57 -5.32
N MET A 134 -5.32 -24.63 -4.44
CA MET A 134 -4.25 -24.85 -3.45
C MET A 134 -4.62 -25.90 -2.39
N GLN A 135 -5.89 -26.04 -2.01
CA GLN A 135 -6.34 -27.11 -1.13
C GLN A 135 -6.24 -28.48 -1.81
N GLU A 136 -6.64 -28.57 -3.08
CA GLU A 136 -6.51 -29.81 -3.87
C GLU A 136 -5.04 -30.20 -4.07
N MET A 137 -4.14 -29.23 -4.30
CA MET A 137 -2.68 -29.46 -4.33
C MET A 137 -2.17 -30.06 -3.01
N LYS A 138 -2.61 -29.53 -1.86
CA LYS A 138 -2.25 -30.07 -0.53
C LYS A 138 -2.77 -31.49 -0.32
N ARG A 139 -3.95 -31.79 -0.86
CA ARG A 139 -4.56 -33.12 -0.83
C ARG A 139 -3.94 -34.08 -1.85
N LYS A 140 -2.93 -33.64 -2.62
CA LYS A 140 -2.32 -34.38 -3.73
C LYS A 140 -3.33 -34.78 -4.83
N ASN A 141 -4.48 -34.12 -4.86
CA ASN A 141 -5.47 -34.33 -5.91
C ASN A 141 -5.13 -33.40 -7.09
N PHE A 142 -4.04 -33.75 -7.77
CA PHE A 142 -3.45 -32.89 -8.81
C PHE A 142 -4.37 -32.70 -10.02
N VAL A 143 -5.24 -33.68 -10.31
CA VAL A 143 -6.25 -33.58 -11.38
C VAL A 143 -7.29 -32.50 -11.07
N ALA A 144 -7.84 -32.51 -9.84
CA ALA A 144 -8.79 -31.49 -9.41
C ALA A 144 -8.13 -30.11 -9.27
N ALA A 145 -6.87 -30.07 -8.81
CA ALA A 145 -6.09 -28.84 -8.73
C ALA A 145 -5.87 -28.21 -10.11
N GLU A 146 -5.40 -28.98 -11.10
CA GLU A 146 -5.18 -28.50 -12.47
C GLU A 146 -6.46 -27.93 -13.08
N ARG A 147 -7.58 -28.64 -12.94
CA ARG A 147 -8.89 -28.18 -13.43
C ARG A 147 -9.32 -26.88 -12.77
N THR A 148 -9.18 -26.79 -11.45
CA THR A 148 -9.55 -25.59 -10.67
C THR A 148 -8.72 -24.38 -11.09
N PHE A 149 -7.41 -24.54 -11.30
CA PHE A 149 -6.57 -23.45 -11.79
C PHE A 149 -6.89 -23.05 -13.24
N LYS A 150 -7.21 -24.01 -14.13
CA LYS A 150 -7.70 -23.70 -15.49
C LYS A 150 -9.03 -22.94 -15.47
N MET A 151 -9.94 -23.28 -14.54
CA MET A 151 -11.16 -22.51 -14.34
C MET A 151 -10.87 -21.09 -13.83
N ALA A 152 -9.87 -20.93 -12.95
CA ALA A 152 -9.43 -19.62 -12.49
C ALA A 152 -8.89 -18.75 -13.64
N MET A 153 -8.19 -19.35 -14.61
CA MET A 153 -7.74 -18.68 -15.84
C MET A 153 -8.89 -18.18 -16.73
N ALA A 154 -10.07 -18.80 -16.68
CA ALA A 154 -11.23 -18.29 -17.43
C ALA A 154 -11.74 -16.95 -16.88
N TYR A 155 -11.52 -16.69 -15.58
CA TYR A 155 -11.85 -15.41 -14.94
C TYR A 155 -10.68 -14.41 -14.99
N GLU A 156 -9.45 -14.91 -15.05
CA GLU A 156 -8.23 -14.10 -15.12
C GLU A 156 -7.21 -14.69 -16.10
N PRO A 157 -7.42 -14.53 -17.42
CA PRO A 157 -6.56 -15.16 -18.44
C PRO A 157 -5.14 -14.59 -18.45
N ASP A 158 -4.98 -13.33 -18.03
CA ASP A 158 -3.68 -12.65 -17.96
C ASP A 158 -2.91 -12.97 -16.67
N ASN A 159 -3.43 -13.86 -15.80
CA ASN A 159 -2.80 -14.20 -14.54
C ASN A 159 -1.82 -15.37 -14.73
N GLU A 160 -0.54 -15.04 -14.96
CA GLU A 160 0.53 -16.03 -15.18
C GLU A 160 0.67 -17.05 -14.04
N LEU A 161 0.34 -16.65 -12.82
CA LEU A 161 0.41 -17.54 -11.65
C LEU A 161 -0.54 -18.74 -11.79
N PHE A 162 -1.76 -18.52 -12.27
CA PHE A 162 -2.73 -19.61 -12.46
C PHE A 162 -2.27 -20.59 -13.54
N LYS A 163 -1.63 -20.08 -14.58
CA LYS A 163 -1.02 -20.91 -15.62
C LYS A 163 0.10 -21.78 -15.05
N GLN A 164 1.03 -21.19 -14.30
CA GLN A 164 2.14 -21.92 -13.67
C GLN A 164 1.64 -23.01 -12.72
N LEU A 165 0.62 -22.72 -11.91
CA LEU A 165 0.04 -23.68 -10.97
C LEU A 165 -0.73 -24.82 -11.66
N ALA A 166 -1.42 -24.53 -12.76
CA ALA A 166 -2.05 -25.57 -13.57
C ALA A 166 -0.99 -26.50 -14.19
N GLU A 167 0.11 -25.95 -14.71
CA GLU A 167 1.21 -26.74 -15.27
C GLU A 167 1.96 -27.54 -14.19
N GLU A 168 2.15 -26.99 -13.00
CA GLU A 168 2.72 -27.70 -11.85
C GLU A 168 1.84 -28.88 -11.42
N ALA A 169 0.54 -28.65 -11.27
CA ALA A 169 -0.43 -29.71 -11.00
C ALA A 169 -0.37 -30.80 -12.09
N GLY A 170 -0.39 -30.41 -13.37
CA GLY A 170 -0.30 -31.32 -14.50
C GLY A 170 1.01 -32.13 -14.55
N ARG A 171 2.14 -31.53 -14.15
CA ARG A 171 3.42 -32.25 -13.99
C ARG A 171 3.31 -33.31 -12.91
N ASN A 172 2.76 -32.95 -11.74
CA ASN A 172 2.60 -33.88 -10.62
C ASN A 172 1.65 -35.05 -10.93
N ILE A 173 0.63 -34.85 -11.78
CA ILE A 173 -0.18 -35.96 -12.33
C ILE A 173 0.72 -36.95 -13.07
N LYS A 174 1.53 -36.48 -14.03
CA LYS A 174 2.40 -37.35 -14.83
C LYS A 174 3.41 -38.11 -13.99
N THR A 175 3.91 -37.51 -12.91
CA THR A 175 4.83 -38.15 -11.97
C THR A 175 4.13 -39.23 -11.14
N ASP A 176 2.91 -38.99 -10.68
CA ASP A 176 2.12 -39.92 -9.86
C ASP A 176 1.71 -41.19 -10.65
N TYR A 177 1.44 -41.05 -11.95
CA TYR A 177 1.17 -42.18 -12.86
C TYR A 177 2.42 -42.97 -13.27
N ARG A 178 3.63 -42.46 -13.02
CA ARG A 178 4.90 -43.10 -13.43
C ARG A 178 5.52 -43.99 -12.35
N ILE A 179 4.90 -44.05 -11.16
CA ILE A 179 5.38 -44.79 -9.98
C ILE A 179 4.51 -46.04 -9.68
N LYS A 180 3.64 -46.47 -10.60
CA LYS A 180 2.92 -47.75 -10.50
C LYS A 180 3.54 -48.81 -11.41
#